data_AF-A0A7G5EHJ5-F1
#
_entry.id   AF-A0A7G5EHJ5-F1
#
_cell.length_a   1.000
_cell.length_b   1.000
_cell.length_c   1.000
_cell.angle_alpha   90.00
_cell.angle_beta   90.00
_cell.angle_gamma   90.00
#
_symmetry.space_group_name_H-M   'P 1'
#
loop_
_entity.id
_entity.type
_entity.pdbx_description
1 polymer ?
#
loop_
_entity_poly.entity_id
_entity_poly.type
_entity_poly.pdbx_seq_one_letter_code
_entity_poly.pdbx_strand_id
1 'polypeptide(L)'
;MHHSEVQQGAYDRAAPWAPVAQVLNAALAEQRLVGAVVLVYQDGQALCRMAAGWADREARIAMAEDTVFRWASVSKPVVSAAVMRLVADGREARISVRQLLSHTAGLGYRFFEAHDQGSYAQAGVSDGMDASGIDLHNNLCRIAKVPLLYEPGTSWGYSLAVDVLGGAVHHRNVTRGRQQTLVMGIHHRHEDHTM
;
A
#
# COMPACT_ATOMS: atom_id res chain seq x y z
N MET A 1 -29.23 15.89 24.11
CA MET A 1 -28.93 14.94 23.00
C MET A 1 -29.55 15.51 21.74
N HIS A 2 -28.74 16.08 20.85
CA HIS A 2 -29.19 16.62 19.58
C HIS A 2 -28.56 15.73 18.50
N HIS A 3 -29.40 14.96 17.81
CA HIS A 3 -29.04 14.33 16.56
C HIS A 3 -28.80 15.47 15.57
N SER A 4 -27.54 15.74 15.24
CA SER A 4 -27.19 16.62 14.13
C SER A 4 -27.70 15.96 12.85
N GLU A 5 -28.73 16.56 12.27
CA GLU A 5 -29.28 16.18 10.97
C GLU A 5 -28.16 16.11 9.94
N VAL A 6 -28.07 14.95 9.28
CA VAL A 6 -27.26 14.74 8.09
C VAL A 6 -27.67 15.82 7.09
N GLN A 7 -26.73 16.68 6.68
CA GLN A 7 -26.94 17.55 5.54
C GLN A 7 -27.16 16.68 4.30
N GLN A 8 -28.43 16.47 3.98
CA GLN A 8 -28.93 15.76 2.81
C GLN A 8 -28.70 16.64 1.58
N GLY A 9 -27.44 16.75 1.14
CA GLY A 9 -27.13 17.17 -0.23
C GLY A 9 -27.71 16.14 -1.18
N ALA A 10 -28.53 16.59 -2.14
CA ALA A 10 -29.29 15.83 -3.14
C ALA A 10 -28.68 14.46 -3.57
N TYR A 11 -28.96 13.42 -2.80
CA TYR A 11 -28.84 12.04 -3.26
C TYR A 11 -30.15 11.71 -3.96
N ASP A 12 -30.09 11.52 -5.27
CA ASP A 12 -31.23 11.04 -6.04
C ASP A 12 -31.69 9.69 -5.47
N ARG A 13 -32.73 9.73 -4.64
CA ARG A 13 -33.28 8.56 -3.93
C ARG A 13 -33.94 7.57 -4.89
N ALA A 14 -33.99 7.86 -6.19
CA ALA A 14 -34.53 6.98 -7.24
C ALA A 14 -33.47 6.06 -7.89
N ALA A 15 -32.19 6.18 -7.55
CA ALA A 15 -31.11 5.38 -8.15
C ALA A 15 -30.91 4.00 -7.48
N PRO A 16 -30.39 2.97 -8.18
CA PRO A 16 -30.17 1.60 -7.67
C PRO A 16 -29.18 1.49 -6.49
N TRP A 17 -28.67 2.60 -5.98
CA TRP A 17 -27.63 2.71 -4.94
C TRP A 17 -28.18 2.96 -3.54
N ALA A 18 -29.50 2.98 -3.36
CA ALA A 18 -30.13 3.03 -2.04
C ALA A 18 -29.59 1.97 -1.04
N PRO A 19 -29.29 0.71 -1.46
CA PRO A 19 -28.68 -0.25 -0.55
C PRO A 19 -27.29 0.17 -0.03
N VAL A 20 -26.48 0.85 -0.85
CA VAL A 20 -25.16 1.35 -0.43
C VAL A 20 -25.33 2.43 0.65
N ALA A 21 -26.28 3.35 0.46
CA ALA A 21 -26.62 4.35 1.46
C ALA A 21 -27.07 3.71 2.79
N GLN A 22 -27.91 2.67 2.70
CA GLN A 22 -28.43 1.96 3.88
C GLN A 22 -27.30 1.29 4.66
N VAL A 23 -26.39 0.57 3.99
CA VAL A 23 -25.24 -0.07 4.63
C VAL A 23 -24.32 0.97 5.29
N LEU A 24 -24.04 2.08 4.60
CA LEU A 24 -23.22 3.16 5.13
C LEU A 24 -23.86 3.79 6.38
N ASN A 25 -25.15 4.12 6.32
CA ASN A 25 -25.88 4.70 7.44
C ASN A 25 -25.97 3.74 8.63
N ALA A 26 -26.22 2.45 8.39
CA ALA A 26 -26.22 1.43 9.44
C ALA A 26 -24.84 1.33 10.12
N ALA A 27 -23.75 1.31 9.34
CA ALA A 27 -22.39 1.27 9.87
C ALA A 27 -22.03 2.50 10.72
N LEU A 28 -22.52 3.68 10.35
CA LEU A 28 -22.36 4.91 11.14
C LEU A 28 -23.20 4.87 12.43
N ALA A 29 -24.47 4.45 12.34
CA ALA A 29 -25.38 4.35 13.48
C ALA A 29 -24.87 3.34 14.52
N GLU A 30 -24.33 2.22 14.06
CA GLU A 30 -23.71 1.17 14.89
C GLU A 30 -22.27 1.52 15.33
N GLN A 31 -21.77 2.71 14.99
CA GLN A 31 -20.41 3.18 15.33
C GLN A 31 -19.27 2.28 14.82
N ARG A 32 -19.53 1.48 13.78
CA ARG A 32 -18.49 0.71 13.08
C ARG A 32 -17.63 1.56 12.17
N LEU A 33 -18.15 2.72 11.73
CA LEU A 33 -17.43 3.74 10.98
C LEU A 33 -17.54 5.10 11.66
N VAL A 34 -16.49 5.91 11.55
CA VAL A 34 -16.50 7.33 11.99
C VAL A 34 -17.00 8.24 10.87
N GLY A 35 -16.52 7.99 9.66
CA GLY A 35 -16.95 8.63 8.43
C GLY A 35 -16.39 7.89 7.22
N ALA A 36 -16.97 8.11 6.05
CA ALA A 36 -16.52 7.51 4.80
C ALA A 36 -16.91 8.36 3.60
N VAL A 37 -16.13 8.20 2.53
CA VAL A 37 -16.49 8.62 1.17
C VAL A 37 -16.64 7.36 0.31
N VAL A 38 -17.73 7.25 -0.44
CA VAL A 38 -18.02 6.14 -1.35
C VAL A 38 -18.30 6.70 -2.74
N LEU A 39 -17.50 6.28 -3.72
CA LEU A 39 -17.67 6.65 -5.12
C LEU A 39 -17.95 5.40 -5.95
N VAL A 40 -18.97 5.43 -6.79
CA VAL A 40 -19.29 4.37 -7.75
C VAL A 40 -19.30 4.97 -9.15
N TYR A 41 -18.50 4.38 -10.03
CA TYR A 41 -18.40 4.77 -11.43
C TYR A 41 -18.62 3.57 -12.33
N GLN A 42 -19.27 3.81 -13.47
CA GLN A 42 -19.40 2.85 -14.56
C GLN A 42 -19.18 3.58 -15.87
N ASP A 43 -18.34 3.03 -16.74
CA ASP A 43 -18.03 3.61 -18.05
C ASP A 43 -17.61 5.09 -17.97
N GLY A 44 -16.85 5.43 -16.92
CA GLY A 44 -16.38 6.80 -16.64
C GLY A 44 -17.43 7.75 -16.06
N GLN A 45 -18.69 7.34 -15.96
CA GLN A 45 -19.77 8.14 -15.38
C GLN A 45 -19.93 7.86 -13.90
N ALA A 46 -20.06 8.91 -13.09
CA ALA A 46 -20.32 8.78 -11.67
C ALA A 46 -21.79 8.41 -11.45
N LEU A 47 -22.02 7.21 -10.93
CA LEU A 47 -23.35 6.70 -10.63
C LEU A 47 -23.76 6.97 -9.17
N CYS A 48 -22.78 7.09 -8.28
CA CYS A 48 -22.99 7.42 -6.87
C CYS A 48 -21.77 8.14 -6.30
N ARG A 49 -22.00 9.18 -5.50
CA ARG A 49 -20.96 9.89 -4.75
C ARG A 49 -21.48 10.24 -3.37
N MET A 50 -21.03 9.53 -2.35
CA MET A 50 -21.49 9.66 -0.96
C MET A 50 -20.36 10.13 -0.05
N ALA A 51 -20.61 11.13 0.78
CA ALA A 51 -19.80 11.47 1.94
C ALA A 51 -20.68 11.47 3.19
N ALA A 52 -20.29 10.75 4.23
CA ALA A 52 -21.09 10.61 5.45
C ALA A 52 -20.22 10.47 6.70
N GLY A 53 -20.75 10.90 7.84
CA GLY A 53 -20.05 10.89 9.12
C GLY A 53 -19.05 12.03 9.25
N TRP A 54 -17.99 11.80 10.02
CA TRP A 54 -16.99 12.81 10.38
C TRP A 54 -15.62 12.48 9.79
N ALA A 55 -14.96 13.48 9.22
CA ALA A 55 -13.53 13.42 8.94
C ALA A 55 -12.73 13.50 10.25
N ASP A 56 -13.21 14.29 11.20
CA ASP A 56 -12.72 14.36 12.58
C ASP A 56 -13.93 14.51 13.51
N ARG A 57 -14.21 13.49 14.32
CA ARG A 57 -15.41 13.47 15.18
C ARG A 57 -15.25 14.38 16.38
N GLU A 58 -14.05 14.43 16.94
CA GLU A 58 -13.70 15.20 18.14
C GLU A 58 -13.72 16.70 17.83
N ALA A 59 -13.18 17.10 16.68
CA ALA A 59 -13.25 18.47 16.16
C ALA A 59 -14.58 18.80 15.45
N ARG A 60 -15.48 17.82 15.27
CA ARG A 60 -16.76 17.93 14.56
C ARG A 60 -16.60 18.46 13.13
N ILE A 61 -15.61 17.93 12.41
CA ILE A 61 -15.38 18.22 11.00
C ILE A 61 -16.13 17.17 10.18
N ALA A 62 -17.13 17.60 9.42
CA ALA A 62 -17.93 16.72 8.57
C ALA A 62 -17.06 16.07 7.48
N MET A 63 -17.39 14.82 7.14
CA MET A 63 -16.77 14.15 6.00
C MET A 63 -17.22 14.82 4.70
N ALA A 64 -16.28 15.13 3.81
CA ALA A 64 -16.52 15.67 2.48
C ALA A 64 -15.86 14.80 1.39
N GLU A 65 -16.37 14.84 0.17
CA GLU A 65 -15.84 14.05 -0.96
C GLU A 65 -14.35 14.27 -1.22
N ASP A 66 -13.86 15.49 -0.99
CA ASP A 66 -12.48 15.93 -1.16
C ASP A 66 -11.61 15.79 0.10
N THR A 67 -12.12 15.11 1.14
CA THR A 67 -11.34 14.82 2.35
C THR A 67 -10.08 14.04 2.00
N VAL A 68 -8.92 14.48 2.51
CA VAL A 68 -7.64 13.81 2.28
C VAL A 68 -7.52 12.59 3.19
N PHE A 69 -7.33 11.42 2.59
CA PHE A 69 -7.13 10.15 3.32
C PHE A 69 -5.67 9.69 3.28
N ARG A 70 -5.22 9.02 4.34
CA ARG A 70 -3.99 8.22 4.29
C ARG A 70 -4.28 6.92 3.55
N TRP A 71 -3.73 6.77 2.35
CA TRP A 71 -4.09 5.68 1.43
C TRP A 71 -3.53 4.30 1.83
N ALA A 72 -2.50 4.24 2.68
CA ALA A 72 -1.83 3.00 3.05
C ALA A 72 -1.56 2.13 1.79
N SER A 73 -2.00 0.88 1.81
CA SER A 73 -1.81 -0.06 0.70
C SER A 73 -2.59 0.26 -0.58
N VAL A 74 -3.54 1.21 -0.57
CA VAL A 74 -4.17 1.73 -1.81
C VAL A 74 -3.14 2.45 -2.70
N SER A 75 -1.98 2.80 -2.16
CA SER A 75 -0.84 3.32 -2.94
C SER A 75 -0.24 2.29 -3.90
N LYS A 76 -0.37 0.99 -3.61
CA LYS A 76 0.29 -0.08 -4.40
C LYS A 76 -0.09 -0.10 -5.87
N PRO A 77 -1.38 -0.08 -6.27
CA PRO A 77 -1.75 -0.02 -7.70
C PRO A 77 -1.17 1.20 -8.42
N VAL A 78 -1.05 2.36 -7.75
CA VAL A 78 -0.47 3.58 -8.35
C VAL A 78 1.02 3.40 -8.64
N VAL A 79 1.79 2.92 -7.66
CA VAL A 79 3.22 2.65 -7.84
C VAL A 79 3.44 1.55 -8.88
N SER A 80 2.64 0.49 -8.84
CA SER A 80 2.67 -0.59 -9.82
C SER A 80 2.41 -0.10 -11.25
N ALA A 81 1.44 0.78 -11.47
CA ALA A 81 1.16 1.35 -12.79
C ALA A 81 2.34 2.21 -13.30
N ALA A 82 2.93 3.03 -12.43
CA ALA A 82 4.13 3.82 -12.77
C ALA A 82 5.31 2.92 -13.16
N VAL A 83 5.51 1.82 -12.44
CA VAL A 83 6.53 0.81 -12.75
C VAL A 83 6.24 0.12 -14.08
N MET A 84 4.99 -0.31 -14.32
CA MET A 84 4.61 -0.96 -15.58
C MET A 84 4.90 -0.07 -16.79
N ARG A 85 4.69 1.25 -16.67
CA ARG A 85 5.06 2.21 -17.71
C ARG A 85 6.58 2.20 -17.98
N LEU A 86 7.40 2.14 -16.94
CA LEU A 86 8.86 2.13 -17.05
C LEU A 86 9.42 0.78 -17.52
N VAL A 87 8.71 -0.33 -17.30
CA VAL A 87 9.09 -1.66 -17.80
C VAL A 87 8.74 -1.84 -19.27
N ALA A 88 7.63 -1.26 -19.73
CA ALA A 88 7.31 -1.21 -21.16
C ALA A 88 8.47 -0.59 -21.98
N ASP A 89 9.30 0.25 -21.36
CA ASP A 89 10.50 0.85 -21.95
C ASP A 89 11.76 -0.07 -21.91
N GLY A 90 11.62 -1.34 -21.50
CA GLY A 90 12.52 -2.46 -21.86
C GLY A 90 13.74 -2.77 -20.95
N ARG A 91 13.59 -3.12 -19.66
CA ARG A 91 14.74 -3.47 -18.79
C ARG A 91 14.45 -4.47 -17.64
N GLU A 92 15.42 -5.33 -17.31
CA GLU A 92 15.34 -6.41 -16.28
C GLU A 92 16.18 -6.19 -15.00
N ALA A 93 15.84 -6.95 -13.94
CA ALA A 93 16.60 -7.18 -12.70
C ALA A 93 16.35 -8.64 -12.21
N ARG A 94 17.32 -9.28 -11.52
CA ARG A 94 17.09 -10.56 -10.79
C ARG A 94 16.23 -10.28 -9.55
N ILE A 95 15.26 -11.16 -9.30
CA ILE A 95 13.87 -10.80 -8.91
C ILE A 95 13.25 -9.91 -9.99
N SER A 96 12.39 -10.51 -10.82
CA SER A 96 11.73 -9.82 -11.90
C SER A 96 10.70 -8.80 -11.39
N VAL A 97 10.43 -7.78 -12.21
CA VAL A 97 9.34 -6.83 -11.92
C VAL A 97 8.00 -7.54 -11.80
N ARG A 98 7.78 -8.60 -12.58
CA ARG A 98 6.58 -9.45 -12.47
C ARG A 98 6.43 -10.00 -11.06
N GLN A 99 7.49 -10.58 -10.50
CA GLN A 99 7.46 -11.17 -9.16
C GLN A 99 7.22 -10.13 -8.06
N LEU A 100 7.74 -8.91 -8.22
CA LEU A 100 7.46 -7.83 -7.28
C LEU A 100 6.01 -7.34 -7.37
N LEU A 101 5.50 -7.15 -8.59
CA LEU A 101 4.11 -6.72 -8.85
C LEU A 101 3.08 -7.75 -8.37
N SER A 102 3.43 -9.04 -8.41
CA SER A 102 2.53 -10.12 -8.04
C SER A 102 2.73 -10.63 -6.61
N HIS A 103 3.58 -10.00 -5.79
CA HIS A 103 3.90 -10.46 -4.44
C HIS A 103 4.39 -11.93 -4.41
N THR A 104 5.24 -12.31 -5.37
CA THR A 104 5.86 -13.66 -5.45
C THR A 104 7.39 -13.58 -5.37
N ALA A 105 7.93 -12.46 -4.91
CA ALA A 105 9.38 -12.23 -4.81
C ALA A 105 10.05 -12.89 -3.60
N GLY A 106 9.29 -13.57 -2.71
CA GLY A 106 9.83 -14.12 -1.45
C GLY A 106 9.99 -13.08 -0.34
N LEU A 107 9.54 -11.84 -0.56
CA LEU A 107 9.56 -10.77 0.44
C LEU A 107 8.39 -10.91 1.42
N GLY A 108 8.49 -10.22 2.56
CA GLY A 108 7.47 -10.22 3.62
C GLY A 108 7.13 -8.81 4.09
N TYR A 109 6.55 -8.76 5.28
CA TYR A 109 6.13 -7.56 6.00
C TYR A 109 6.39 -7.80 7.50
N ARG A 110 6.83 -6.78 8.24
CA ARG A 110 7.08 -6.94 9.68
C ARG A 110 5.79 -7.26 10.44
N PHE A 111 4.66 -6.69 10.05
CA PHE A 111 3.37 -6.93 10.73
C PHE A 111 2.89 -8.39 10.70
N PHE A 112 3.46 -9.26 9.86
CA PHE A 112 3.16 -10.70 9.86
C PHE A 112 4.04 -11.49 10.83
N GLU A 113 5.09 -10.89 11.40
CA GLU A 113 5.96 -11.57 12.34
C GLU A 113 5.30 -11.63 13.72
N ALA A 114 5.23 -12.84 14.30
CA ALA A 114 4.49 -13.09 15.53
C ALA A 114 5.02 -12.30 16.74
N HIS A 115 6.32 -12.02 16.78
CA HIS A 115 7.00 -11.33 17.87
C HIS A 115 8.18 -10.51 17.35
N ASP A 116 8.74 -9.62 18.18
CA ASP A 116 9.89 -8.75 17.85
C ASP A 116 11.20 -9.50 17.51
N GLN A 117 11.19 -10.83 17.59
CA GLN A 117 12.29 -11.69 17.18
C GLN A 117 12.22 -12.10 15.70
N GLY A 118 11.23 -11.65 14.95
CA GLY A 118 11.17 -11.87 13.52
C GLY A 118 12.34 -11.20 12.77
N SER A 119 12.68 -11.74 11.61
CA SER A 119 13.81 -11.28 10.79
C SER A 119 13.70 -9.81 10.34
N TYR A 120 12.50 -9.33 10.02
CA TYR A 120 12.22 -7.94 9.67
C TYR A 120 12.31 -7.05 10.91
N ALA A 121 11.75 -7.49 12.04
CA ALA A 121 11.83 -6.78 13.31
C ALA A 121 13.29 -6.62 13.78
N GLN A 122 14.08 -7.68 13.76
CA GLN A 122 15.51 -7.67 14.12
C GLN A 122 16.34 -6.79 13.18
N ALA A 123 16.02 -6.79 11.88
CA ALA A 123 16.66 -5.91 10.90
C ALA A 123 16.18 -4.44 11.02
N GLY A 124 15.19 -4.16 11.87
CA GLY A 124 14.59 -2.84 12.05
C GLY A 124 13.87 -2.35 10.79
N VAL A 125 13.28 -3.24 10.00
CA VAL A 125 12.51 -2.86 8.81
C VAL A 125 11.23 -2.15 9.23
N SER A 126 10.93 -1.04 8.54
CA SER A 126 9.66 -0.33 8.66
C SER A 126 8.69 -0.78 7.57
N ASP A 127 7.41 -0.88 7.96
CA ASP A 127 6.30 -1.20 7.06
C ASP A 127 5.70 0.03 6.37
N GLY A 128 6.28 1.21 6.60
CA GLY A 128 5.86 2.49 5.98
C GLY A 128 4.72 3.23 6.69
N MET A 129 4.26 2.74 7.84
CA MET A 129 3.13 3.33 8.60
C MET A 129 3.48 3.76 10.03
N ASP A 130 4.71 3.54 10.48
CA ASP A 130 5.14 3.65 11.88
C ASP A 130 5.86 4.96 12.22
N ALA A 131 5.84 5.95 11.30
CA ALA A 131 6.57 7.22 11.45
C ALA A 131 8.04 7.05 11.87
N SER A 132 8.69 5.97 11.42
CA SER A 132 10.03 5.56 11.87
C SER A 132 11.17 6.55 11.59
N GLY A 133 10.96 7.54 10.71
CA GLY A 133 12.00 8.48 10.27
C GLY A 133 13.07 7.85 9.37
N ILE A 134 12.93 6.57 9.01
CA ILE A 134 13.86 5.86 8.11
C ILE A 134 13.49 6.23 6.68
N ASP A 135 14.46 6.72 5.90
CA ASP A 135 14.25 6.97 4.48
C ASP A 135 14.13 5.66 3.68
N LEU A 136 13.58 5.77 2.47
CA LEU A 136 13.34 4.62 1.59
C LEU A 136 14.63 3.85 1.29
N HIS A 137 15.75 4.53 1.04
CA HIS A 137 17.02 3.86 0.71
C HIS A 137 17.52 3.01 1.87
N ASN A 138 17.53 3.57 3.07
CA ASN A 138 17.92 2.89 4.29
C ASN A 138 17.00 1.72 4.61
N ASN A 139 15.69 1.86 4.40
CA ASN A 139 14.74 0.76 4.61
C ASN A 139 14.97 -0.38 3.60
N LEU A 140 15.26 -0.07 2.34
CA LEU A 140 15.60 -1.08 1.31
C LEU A 140 16.90 -1.81 1.63
N CYS A 141 17.91 -1.11 2.12
CA CYS A 141 19.15 -1.72 2.61
C CYS A 141 18.91 -2.69 3.78
N ARG A 142 17.89 -2.44 4.61
CA ARG A 142 17.48 -3.38 5.68
C ARG A 142 16.75 -4.58 5.10
N ILE A 143 15.78 -4.37 4.21
CA ILE A 143 15.04 -5.44 3.52
C ILE A 143 15.99 -6.40 2.79
N ALA A 144 17.01 -5.87 2.09
CA ALA A 144 17.97 -6.69 1.35
C ALA A 144 18.85 -7.60 2.23
N LYS A 145 18.91 -7.35 3.55
CA LYS A 145 19.64 -8.19 4.52
C LYS A 145 18.79 -9.32 5.08
N VAL A 146 17.48 -9.29 4.85
CA VAL A 146 16.57 -10.30 5.36
C VAL A 146 16.47 -11.46 4.35
N PRO A 147 16.60 -12.73 4.80
CA PRO A 147 16.39 -13.88 3.92
C PRO A 147 14.99 -13.86 3.29
N LEU A 148 14.91 -14.31 2.05
CA LEU A 148 13.61 -14.54 1.41
C LEU A 148 12.88 -15.69 2.12
N LEU A 149 11.57 -15.55 2.25
CA LEU A 149 10.70 -16.57 2.87
C LEU A 149 10.62 -17.83 2.01
N TYR A 150 10.82 -17.70 0.70
CA TYR A 150 10.75 -18.78 -0.29
C TYR A 150 11.43 -18.32 -1.58
N GLU A 151 11.70 -19.27 -2.49
CA GLU A 151 12.31 -18.98 -3.78
C GLU A 151 11.37 -18.10 -4.64
N PRO A 152 11.87 -17.00 -5.26
CA PRO A 152 11.06 -16.13 -6.10
C PRO A 152 10.29 -16.88 -7.19
N GLY A 153 8.97 -16.66 -7.25
CA GLY A 153 8.06 -17.28 -8.21
C GLY A 153 7.43 -18.60 -7.76
N THR A 154 7.86 -19.18 -6.65
CA THR A 154 7.34 -20.48 -6.19
C THR A 154 6.13 -20.38 -5.26
N SER A 155 5.97 -19.26 -4.57
CA SER A 155 4.85 -19.00 -3.65
C SER A 155 4.38 -17.56 -3.73
N TRP A 156 3.21 -17.28 -3.15
CA TRP A 156 2.65 -15.94 -3.02
C TRP A 156 2.69 -15.48 -1.56
N GLY A 157 3.01 -14.21 -1.32
CA GLY A 157 3.05 -13.62 0.01
C GLY A 157 3.05 -12.09 -0.06
N TYR A 158 2.01 -11.47 0.51
CA TYR A 158 1.88 -10.03 0.59
C TYR A 158 3.07 -9.39 1.31
N SER A 159 3.63 -8.32 0.74
CA SER A 159 4.99 -7.90 1.09
C SER A 159 5.33 -6.46 0.74
N LEU A 160 6.50 -6.01 1.23
CA LEU A 160 7.17 -4.75 0.85
C LEU A 160 7.72 -4.75 -0.60
N ALA A 161 7.28 -5.68 -1.45
CA ALA A 161 7.70 -5.76 -2.85
C ALA A 161 7.42 -4.49 -3.64
N VAL A 162 6.34 -3.77 -3.31
CA VAL A 162 5.99 -2.51 -4.00
C VAL A 162 6.87 -1.35 -3.54
N ASP A 163 7.32 -1.33 -2.29
CA ASP A 163 8.30 -0.37 -1.77
C ASP A 163 9.66 -0.57 -2.47
N VAL A 164 10.06 -1.83 -2.68
CA VAL A 164 11.24 -2.19 -3.48
C VAL A 164 11.11 -1.69 -4.92
N LEU A 165 9.94 -1.84 -5.54
CA LEU A 165 9.68 -1.28 -6.86
C LEU A 165 9.78 0.25 -6.88
N GLY A 166 9.20 0.93 -5.89
CA GLY A 166 9.30 2.38 -5.75
C GLY A 166 10.76 2.85 -5.66
N GLY A 167 11.58 2.15 -4.88
CA GLY A 167 13.03 2.39 -4.79
C GLY A 167 13.77 2.20 -6.10
N ALA A 168 13.46 1.13 -6.84
CA ALA A 168 14.07 0.85 -8.14
C ALA A 168 13.78 1.94 -9.18
N VAL A 169 12.55 2.47 -9.17
CA VAL A 169 12.16 3.62 -10.01
C VAL A 169 12.90 4.88 -9.59
N HIS A 170 12.92 5.19 -8.29
CA HIS A 170 13.61 6.37 -7.77
C HIS A 170 15.10 6.39 -8.15
N HIS A 171 15.81 5.28 -7.94
CA HIS A 171 17.23 5.18 -8.27
C HIS A 171 17.48 5.39 -9.77
N ARG A 172 16.60 4.89 -10.65
CA ARG A 172 16.73 5.08 -12.10
C ARG A 172 16.56 6.53 -12.53
N ASN A 173 15.61 7.26 -11.95
CA ASN A 173 15.43 8.67 -12.26
C ASN A 173 16.64 9.52 -11.83
N VAL A 174 17.28 9.14 -10.72
CA VAL A 174 18.51 9.78 -10.23
C VAL A 174 19.73 9.40 -11.11
N THR A 175 19.87 8.13 -11.51
CA THR A 175 21.01 7.67 -12.33
C THR A 175 20.92 8.05 -13.80
N ARG A 176 19.73 8.33 -14.34
CA ARG A 176 19.61 8.98 -15.65
C ARG A 176 20.22 10.39 -15.66
N GLY A 177 20.43 10.99 -14.47
CA GLY A 177 21.23 12.20 -14.28
C GLY A 177 22.72 11.96 -13.94
N ARG A 178 23.11 10.75 -13.51
CA ARG A 178 24.50 10.36 -13.19
C ARG A 178 24.70 8.84 -13.41
N GLN A 179 25.41 8.45 -14.47
CA GLN A 179 25.68 7.05 -14.80
C GLN A 179 26.41 6.30 -13.68
N GLN A 180 25.76 5.40 -12.94
CA GLN A 180 26.38 4.24 -12.26
C GLN A 180 25.35 3.09 -12.13
N THR A 181 25.73 1.88 -12.54
CA THR A 181 24.91 0.65 -12.46
C THR A 181 25.13 -0.03 -11.11
N LEU A 182 24.09 -0.16 -10.28
CA LEU A 182 24.14 -0.92 -9.03
C LEU A 182 23.59 -2.34 -9.27
N VAL A 183 24.45 -3.36 -9.16
CA VAL A 183 24.07 -4.78 -9.11
C VAL A 183 23.94 -5.17 -7.64
N MET A 184 22.73 -5.46 -7.19
CA MET A 184 22.49 -5.94 -5.83
C MET A 184 22.60 -7.47 -5.83
N GLY A 185 23.71 -7.99 -5.28
CA GLY A 185 23.94 -9.42 -5.08
C GLY A 185 23.47 -9.84 -3.68
N ILE A 186 22.61 -10.86 -3.59
CA ILE A 186 22.24 -11.51 -2.33
C ILE A 186 23.24 -12.66 -2.11
N HIS A 187 24.03 -12.60 -1.03
CA HIS A 187 24.94 -13.68 -0.66
C HIS A 187 24.20 -14.75 0.14
N HIS A 188 24.12 -15.97 -0.40
CA HIS A 188 23.88 -17.16 0.42
C HIS A 188 25.18 -17.51 1.14
N ARG A 189 25.17 -17.56 2.48
CA ARG A 189 26.21 -18.28 3.22
C ARG A 189 25.89 -19.78 3.11
N HIS A 190 26.79 -20.51 2.46
CA HIS A 190 26.94 -21.94 2.66
C HIS A 190 27.87 -22.10 3.87
N GLU A 191 27.37 -22.66 4.97
CA GLU A 191 28.22 -23.14 6.05
C GLU A 191 28.62 -24.57 5.72
N ASP A 192 29.88 -24.75 5.30
CA ASP A 192 30.50 -26.07 5.20
C ASP A 192 30.91 -26.51 6.60
N HIS A 193 30.18 -27.47 7.15
CA HIS A 193 30.65 -28.31 8.24
C HIS A 193 31.28 -29.58 7.66
N THR A 194 32.60 -29.69 7.77
CA THR A 194 33.32 -30.97 7.77
C THR A 194 34.36 -30.98 8.89
N MET A 195 34.53 -32.18 9.43
CA MET A 195 35.13 -32.58 10.71
C MET A 195 36.55 -32.11 10.98
#